data_AF-A0A8C4V3P7-F1
#
_entry.id   AF-A0A8C4V3P7-F1
#
_cell.length_a   1.000
_cell.length_b   1.000
_cell.length_c   1.000
_cell.angle_alpha   90.00
_cell.angle_beta   90.00
_cell.angle_gamma   90.00
#
_symmetry.space_group_name_H-M   'P 1'
#
loop_
_entity.id
_entity.type
_entity.pdbx_description
1 polymer ?
#
loop_
_entity_poly.entity_id
_entity_poly.type
_entity_poly.pdbx_seq_one_letter_code
_entity_poly.pdbx_strand_id
1 'polypeptide(L)'
;DLSDNAFGPDGVRGFEALLKSPVCYTLQELKLNNCGMGIGGGKILAAALKECHRKSSAQGKPLALKVFVAGRNRLENDGATALAEAFGIIGTLEEVHMPQNGINHPGITALAQAFAINPLLKVINLNDNTFTEKGAMAMAETLKALRQIEVINFGDCLVRSKGAVAIADAIKEGLHKLKELNLSFCEIKRDAALTVAEVIEDKAELEKLDLNGNCLGEEGCEQLQEILEGFNMAAVLGSLSDDEGEEEEEDEEEDDEEEEEEEEQEQLKEIGQGEQESLTPKKIIDSQDSTPVPSPPVDIATFLAFPSPEKLLRLGPKCSVMIAQQTDTADVEKVVSTLLRISSVFKDEAPVKTAVHETTDALMRKAFTSATFNSDAFITSLLIHMGLLKSEEKIKAVPSLYGILMTLNHMVQQDYFPKSLAPVLSAFVTKPNRALDSCSFARHMLLQTLHQL
;
A
#
# COMPACT_ATOMS: atom_id res chain seq x y z
N ASP A 1 0.50 13.37 28.45
CA ASP A 1 1.03 12.00 28.37
C ASP A 1 -0.01 11.08 29.01
N LEU A 2 -0.46 10.08 28.26
CA LEU A 2 -1.39 9.05 28.70
C LEU A 2 -0.80 7.65 28.52
N SER A 3 0.52 7.54 28.33
CA SER A 3 1.22 6.28 28.10
C SER A 3 1.04 5.29 29.25
N ASP A 4 1.14 3.99 28.95
CA ASP A 4 1.01 2.87 29.89
C ASP A 4 -0.35 2.79 30.59
N ASN A 5 -1.40 3.25 29.89
CA ASN A 5 -2.79 3.11 30.31
C ASN A 5 -3.55 2.27 29.28
N ALA A 6 -3.79 0.99 29.57
CA ALA A 6 -4.47 0.03 28.69
C ALA A 6 -5.99 0.29 28.57
N PHE A 7 -6.37 1.48 28.13
CA PHE A 7 -7.77 1.89 28.04
C PHE A 7 -8.45 1.43 26.73
N GLY A 8 -7.67 0.94 25.75
CA GLY A 8 -8.23 0.35 24.54
C GLY A 8 -8.92 1.34 23.59
N PRO A 9 -9.55 0.87 22.50
CA PRO A 9 -10.27 1.74 21.57
C PRO A 9 -11.43 2.52 22.24
N ASP A 10 -12.11 1.93 23.22
CA ASP A 10 -13.18 2.61 23.96
C ASP A 10 -12.64 3.71 24.88
N GLY A 11 -11.44 3.54 25.43
CA GLY A 11 -10.76 4.59 26.18
C GLY A 11 -10.40 5.79 25.31
N VAL A 12 -9.99 5.57 24.05
CA VAL A 12 -9.78 6.64 23.07
C VAL A 12 -11.06 7.46 22.85
N ARG A 13 -12.21 6.78 22.75
CA ARG A 13 -13.52 7.47 22.68
C ARG A 13 -13.79 8.33 23.91
N GLY A 14 -13.36 7.85 25.09
CA GLY A 14 -13.52 8.55 26.36
C GLY A 14 -12.89 9.96 26.39
N PHE A 15 -11.77 10.17 25.69
CA PHE A 15 -11.12 11.49 25.59
C PHE A 15 -11.19 12.14 24.20
N GLU A 16 -11.93 11.55 23.27
CA GLU A 16 -12.17 12.13 21.94
C GLU A 16 -12.77 13.55 22.03
N ALA A 17 -13.73 13.74 22.93
CA ALA A 17 -14.36 15.03 23.17
C ALA A 17 -13.36 16.08 23.69
N LEU A 18 -12.38 15.66 24.50
CA LEU A 18 -11.31 16.52 24.99
C LEU A 18 -10.42 16.98 23.83
N LEU A 19 -9.96 16.05 22.99
CA LEU A 19 -9.11 16.37 21.83
C LEU A 19 -9.81 17.34 20.86
N LYS A 20 -11.13 17.22 20.71
CA LYS A 20 -11.93 18.12 19.85
C LYS A 20 -12.27 19.47 20.48
N SER A 21 -11.93 19.68 21.74
CA SER A 21 -12.31 20.89 22.50
C SER A 21 -11.26 22.01 22.38
N PRO A 22 -11.64 23.28 22.63
CA PRO A 22 -10.72 24.41 22.49
C PRO A 22 -9.46 24.35 23.34
N VAL A 23 -9.45 23.57 24.44
CA VAL A 23 -8.27 23.42 25.30
C VAL A 23 -7.13 22.67 24.59
N CYS A 24 -7.45 21.84 23.60
CA CYS A 24 -6.47 21.07 22.83
C CYS A 24 -5.99 21.78 21.57
N TYR A 25 -6.48 22.98 21.24
CA TYR A 25 -6.02 23.71 20.04
C TYR A 25 -4.55 24.10 20.11
N THR A 26 -4.00 24.22 21.32
CA THR A 26 -2.58 24.51 21.56
C THR A 26 -1.78 23.26 21.92
N LEU A 27 -2.33 22.05 21.71
CA LEU A 27 -1.64 20.80 22.00
C LEU A 27 -0.41 20.67 21.09
N GLN A 28 0.76 20.49 21.70
CA GLN A 28 2.04 20.33 20.98
C GLN A 28 2.59 18.91 21.10
N GLU A 29 2.30 18.21 22.20
CA GLU A 29 2.79 16.86 22.44
C GLU A 29 1.65 15.94 22.82
N LEU A 30 1.55 14.82 22.11
CA LEU A 30 0.59 13.76 22.41
C LEU A 30 1.34 12.43 22.53
N LYS A 31 1.33 11.88 23.74
CA LYS A 31 2.03 10.64 24.10
C LYS A 31 1.02 9.63 24.60
N LEU A 32 0.96 8.49 23.91
CA LEU A 32 -0.03 7.43 23.99
C LEU A 32 0.66 6.06 23.85
N ASN A 33 1.89 5.92 24.33
CA ASN A 33 2.63 4.66 24.22
C ASN A 33 1.93 3.57 25.03
N ASN A 34 1.87 2.33 24.52
CA ASN A 34 1.37 1.17 25.28
C ASN A 34 -0.04 1.38 25.87
N CYS A 35 -0.99 1.84 25.05
CA CYS A 35 -2.38 2.11 25.45
C CYS A 35 -3.39 1.08 24.92
N GLY A 36 -2.93 0.12 24.10
CA GLY A 36 -3.77 -0.93 23.52
C GLY A 36 -4.83 -0.41 22.55
N MET A 37 -4.57 0.70 21.85
CA MET A 37 -5.58 1.41 21.05
C MET A 37 -6.18 0.56 19.91
N GLY A 38 -5.39 -0.34 19.31
CA GLY A 38 -5.77 -1.08 18.12
C GLY A 38 -6.01 -0.18 16.90
N ILE A 39 -6.38 -0.80 15.77
CA ILE A 39 -6.81 -0.09 14.56
C ILE A 39 -7.90 0.95 14.85
N GLY A 40 -8.94 0.53 15.59
CA GLY A 40 -10.10 1.38 15.88
C GLY A 40 -9.74 2.63 16.67
N GLY A 41 -8.87 2.50 17.69
CA GLY A 41 -8.39 3.63 18.46
C GLY A 41 -7.53 4.58 17.62
N GLY A 42 -6.67 4.04 16.73
CA GLY A 42 -5.92 4.84 15.75
C GLY A 42 -6.83 5.68 14.86
N LYS A 43 -7.87 5.08 14.28
CA LYS A 43 -8.86 5.77 13.43
C LYS A 43 -9.62 6.88 14.18
N ILE A 44 -10.06 6.60 15.40
CA ILE A 44 -10.77 7.59 16.24
C ILE A 44 -9.86 8.76 16.59
N LEU A 45 -8.62 8.46 16.98
CA LEU A 45 -7.61 9.45 17.33
C LEU A 45 -7.31 10.36 16.13
N ALA A 46 -7.06 9.78 14.96
CA ALA A 46 -6.84 10.51 13.72
C ALA A 46 -8.00 11.45 13.39
N ALA A 47 -9.25 10.96 13.46
CA ALA A 47 -10.44 11.78 13.21
C ALA A 47 -10.56 12.94 14.22
N ALA A 48 -10.22 12.70 15.50
CA ALA A 48 -10.22 13.73 16.52
C ALA A 48 -9.16 14.81 16.27
N LEU A 49 -7.95 14.42 15.85
CA LEU A 49 -6.88 15.34 15.48
C LEU A 49 -7.23 16.18 14.26
N LYS A 50 -7.79 15.57 13.21
CA LYS A 50 -8.28 16.28 12.01
C LYS A 50 -9.35 17.33 12.37
N GLU A 51 -10.31 16.95 13.21
CA GLU A 51 -11.37 17.85 13.65
C GLU A 51 -10.84 18.98 14.56
N CYS A 52 -9.90 18.67 15.46
CA CYS A 52 -9.20 19.66 16.27
C CYS A 52 -8.46 20.67 15.40
N HIS A 53 -7.69 20.19 14.43
CA HIS A 53 -7.00 21.05 13.46
C HIS A 53 -7.99 21.92 12.70
N ARG A 54 -9.06 21.37 12.12
CA ARG A 54 -10.08 22.14 11.41
C ARG A 54 -10.69 23.26 12.25
N LYS A 55 -11.09 22.96 13.49
CA LYS A 55 -11.73 23.94 14.39
C LYS A 55 -10.76 25.01 14.88
N SER A 56 -9.54 24.64 15.21
CA SER A 56 -8.48 25.56 15.64
C SER A 56 -8.03 26.48 14.50
N SER A 57 -7.91 25.94 13.28
CA SER A 57 -7.67 26.70 12.05
C SER A 57 -8.76 27.74 11.79
N ALA A 58 -10.03 27.42 12.02
CA ALA A 58 -11.14 28.39 11.90
C ALA A 58 -11.03 29.56 12.90
N GLN A 59 -10.22 29.43 13.95
CA GLN A 59 -9.93 30.49 14.93
C GLN A 59 -8.60 31.21 14.66
N GLY A 60 -7.96 30.94 13.52
CA GLY A 60 -6.68 31.55 13.13
C GLY A 60 -5.47 31.01 13.88
N LYS A 61 -5.61 29.89 14.59
CA LYS A 61 -4.54 29.23 15.34
C LYS A 61 -4.61 27.72 15.07
N PRO A 62 -4.17 27.25 13.89
CA PRO A 62 -4.19 25.82 13.57
C PRO A 62 -3.46 25.00 14.63
N LEU A 63 -3.96 23.80 14.93
CA LEU A 63 -3.28 22.81 15.74
C LEU A 63 -1.88 22.59 15.16
N ALA A 64 -0.86 22.77 16.01
CA ALA A 64 0.54 22.63 15.67
C ALA A 64 1.16 21.52 16.53
N LEU A 65 0.77 20.28 16.27
CA LEU A 65 1.33 19.11 16.94
C LEU A 65 2.78 18.92 16.49
N LYS A 66 3.69 18.81 17.45
CA LYS A 66 5.14 18.68 17.24
C LYS A 66 5.62 17.27 17.55
N VAL A 67 5.18 16.70 18.67
CA VAL A 67 5.62 15.40 19.14
C VAL A 67 4.44 14.45 19.20
N PHE A 68 4.56 13.32 18.50
CA PHE A 68 3.59 12.25 18.56
C PHE A 68 4.27 10.94 18.95
N VAL A 69 3.78 10.31 20.03
CA VAL A 69 4.29 9.02 20.52
C VAL A 69 3.12 8.06 20.67
N ALA A 70 3.16 6.93 19.96
CA ALA A 70 2.11 5.91 20.01
C ALA A 70 2.65 4.51 19.69
N GLY A 71 3.78 4.10 20.30
CA GLY A 71 4.26 2.73 20.17
C GLY A 71 3.42 1.70 20.95
N ARG A 72 3.59 0.40 20.66
CA ARG A 72 2.93 -0.71 21.38
C ARG A 72 1.40 -0.60 21.42
N ASN A 73 0.79 -0.17 20.33
CA ASN A 73 -0.67 0.02 20.27
C ASN A 73 -1.38 -0.90 19.28
N ARG A 74 -0.63 -1.71 18.52
CA ARG A 74 -1.18 -2.60 17.49
C ARG A 74 -2.07 -1.81 16.52
N LEU A 75 -1.54 -0.69 16.04
CA LEU A 75 -2.26 0.21 15.15
C LEU A 75 -2.53 -0.45 13.79
N GLU A 76 -1.61 -1.32 13.34
CA GLU A 76 -1.64 -1.97 12.02
C GLU A 76 -1.78 -0.91 10.89
N ASN A 77 -1.91 -1.33 9.63
CA ASN A 77 -1.88 -0.39 8.50
C ASN A 77 -3.03 0.60 8.53
N ASP A 78 -4.25 0.09 8.72
CA ASP A 78 -5.46 0.90 8.82
C ASP A 78 -5.39 2.02 9.86
N GLY A 79 -4.78 1.75 11.03
CA GLY A 79 -4.59 2.75 12.07
C GLY A 79 -3.49 3.75 11.72
N ALA A 80 -2.39 3.26 11.15
CA ALA A 80 -1.27 4.09 10.70
C ALA A 80 -1.66 5.02 9.54
N THR A 81 -2.37 4.53 8.53
CA THR A 81 -2.88 5.31 7.39
C THR A 81 -3.81 6.42 7.84
N ALA A 82 -4.74 6.14 8.76
CA ALA A 82 -5.60 7.18 9.31
C ALA A 82 -4.79 8.27 10.03
N LEU A 83 -3.78 7.91 10.80
CA LEU A 83 -2.88 8.85 11.45
C LEU A 83 -2.03 9.63 10.44
N ALA A 84 -1.55 8.98 9.38
CA ALA A 84 -0.81 9.61 8.30
C ALA A 84 -1.63 10.72 7.62
N GLU A 85 -2.92 10.51 7.35
CA GLU A 85 -3.80 11.58 6.85
C GLU A 85 -3.86 12.78 7.80
N ALA A 86 -3.96 12.52 9.12
CA ALA A 86 -3.98 13.58 10.12
C ALA A 86 -2.64 14.35 10.15
N PHE A 87 -1.51 13.63 10.05
CA PHE A 87 -0.17 14.21 10.01
C PHE A 87 0.06 15.06 8.75
N GLY A 88 -0.43 14.60 7.59
CA GLY A 88 -0.36 15.35 6.34
C GLY A 88 -1.19 16.64 6.35
N ILE A 89 -2.29 16.68 7.12
CA ILE A 89 -3.08 17.90 7.33
C ILE A 89 -2.41 18.85 8.32
N ILE A 90 -1.84 18.32 9.41
CA ILE A 90 -1.23 19.14 10.48
C ILE A 90 0.08 19.77 10.01
N GLY A 91 1.00 18.99 9.41
CA GLY A 91 2.20 19.53 8.74
C GLY A 91 3.24 20.21 9.65
N THR A 92 3.21 19.98 10.97
CA THR A 92 4.09 20.64 11.95
C THR A 92 4.91 19.69 12.82
N LEU A 93 4.94 18.39 12.49
CA LEU A 93 5.64 17.40 13.31
C LEU A 93 7.15 17.63 13.30
N GLU A 94 7.75 17.46 14.47
CA GLU A 94 9.19 17.46 14.73
C GLU A 94 9.66 16.06 15.18
N GLU A 95 8.81 15.29 15.87
CA GLU A 95 9.17 13.96 16.38
C GLU A 95 7.99 12.98 16.27
N VAL A 96 8.24 11.81 15.70
CA VAL A 96 7.28 10.69 15.63
C VAL A 96 7.91 9.41 16.14
N HIS A 97 7.27 8.81 17.13
CA HIS A 97 7.63 7.52 17.70
C HIS A 97 6.44 6.56 17.63
N MET A 98 6.49 5.58 16.74
CA MET A 98 5.44 4.56 16.60
C MET A 98 6.02 3.13 16.55
N PRO A 99 6.96 2.75 17.44
CA PRO A 99 7.54 1.41 17.41
C PRO A 99 6.52 0.33 17.81
N GLN A 100 6.70 -0.91 17.37
CA GLN A 100 5.91 -2.06 17.83
C GLN A 100 4.40 -1.89 17.60
N ASN A 101 4.01 -1.57 16.36
CA ASN A 101 2.60 -1.38 16.00
C ASN A 101 2.07 -2.40 14.99
N GLY A 102 2.92 -3.30 14.49
CA GLY A 102 2.54 -4.25 13.45
C GLY A 102 2.12 -3.56 12.15
N ILE A 103 2.76 -2.43 11.83
CA ILE A 103 2.54 -1.69 10.59
C ILE A 103 3.42 -2.35 9.53
N ASN A 104 2.87 -2.79 8.41
CA ASN A 104 3.65 -3.30 7.29
C ASN A 104 3.75 -2.27 6.14
N HIS A 105 4.29 -2.65 4.98
CA HIS A 105 4.72 -1.74 3.92
C HIS A 105 3.66 -0.70 3.42
N PRO A 106 2.35 -0.97 3.32
CA PRO A 106 1.36 0.04 2.90
C PRO A 106 1.14 1.11 3.97
N GLY A 107 1.08 0.72 5.25
CA GLY A 107 1.01 1.67 6.36
C GLY A 107 2.28 2.51 6.50
N ILE A 108 3.46 1.90 6.29
CA ILE A 108 4.74 2.62 6.21
C ILE A 108 4.77 3.60 5.05
N THR A 109 4.27 3.20 3.87
CA THR A 109 4.16 4.07 2.70
C THR A 109 3.25 5.28 2.96
N ALA A 110 2.10 5.06 3.61
CA ALA A 110 1.21 6.16 3.99
C ALA A 110 1.90 7.13 4.96
N LEU A 111 2.59 6.61 5.99
CA LEU A 111 3.36 7.43 6.93
C LEU A 111 4.48 8.22 6.22
N ALA A 112 5.23 7.59 5.31
CA ALA A 112 6.29 8.24 4.54
C ALA A 112 5.74 9.43 3.74
N GLN A 113 4.63 9.26 3.02
CA GLN A 113 3.97 10.34 2.28
C GLN A 113 3.55 11.50 3.20
N ALA A 114 3.04 11.19 4.39
CA ALA A 114 2.68 12.22 5.37
C ALA A 114 3.92 12.94 5.93
N PHE A 115 5.01 12.22 6.19
CA PHE A 115 6.26 12.79 6.68
C PHE A 115 6.89 13.75 5.68
N ALA A 116 6.76 13.52 4.37
CA ALA A 116 7.22 14.44 3.33
C ALA A 116 6.60 15.86 3.45
N ILE A 117 5.42 15.98 4.06
CA ILE A 117 4.72 17.25 4.32
C ILE A 117 5.17 17.91 5.64
N ASN A 118 6.00 17.23 6.44
CA ASN A 118 6.50 17.68 7.74
C ASN A 118 8.03 17.95 7.68
N PRO A 119 8.49 19.03 7.03
CA PRO A 119 9.91 19.30 6.80
C PRO A 119 10.71 19.65 8.07
N LEU A 120 10.02 19.80 9.20
CA LEU A 120 10.62 20.06 10.52
C LEU A 120 10.93 18.77 11.29
N LEU A 121 10.62 17.60 10.73
CA LEU A 121 10.92 16.31 11.35
C LEU A 121 12.42 16.17 11.63
N LYS A 122 12.70 15.81 12.88
CA LYS A 122 14.02 15.53 13.44
C LYS A 122 14.14 14.07 13.86
N VAL A 123 13.05 13.47 14.34
CA VAL A 123 13.06 12.10 14.86
C VAL A 123 11.98 11.27 14.19
N ILE A 124 12.39 10.17 13.58
CA ILE A 124 11.48 9.13 13.09
C ILE A 124 11.91 7.81 13.72
N ASN A 125 11.06 7.29 14.61
CA ASN A 125 11.24 5.99 15.21
C ASN A 125 10.05 5.09 14.86
N LEU A 126 10.30 4.10 14.02
CA LEU A 126 9.34 3.10 13.57
C LEU A 126 9.84 1.68 13.85
N ASN A 127 10.82 1.52 14.76
CA ASN A 127 11.40 0.23 15.16
C ASN A 127 10.34 -0.85 15.41
N ASP A 128 10.63 -2.09 15.00
CA ASP A 128 9.74 -3.24 15.19
C ASP A 128 8.36 -2.99 14.52
N ASN A 129 8.44 -2.78 13.20
CA ASN A 129 7.34 -2.69 12.23
C ASN A 129 7.88 -3.19 10.88
N THR A 130 7.07 -3.78 10.02
CA THR A 130 7.54 -4.53 8.84
C THR A 130 7.61 -3.66 7.57
N PHE A 131 8.75 -3.04 7.30
CA PHE A 131 8.89 -2.18 6.12
C PHE A 131 8.85 -2.98 4.82
N THR A 132 9.47 -4.17 4.80
CA THR A 132 9.91 -4.86 3.59
C THR A 132 10.76 -3.97 2.67
N GLU A 133 11.13 -4.46 1.50
CA GLU A 133 11.82 -3.64 0.49
C GLU A 133 10.97 -2.42 0.09
N LYS A 134 9.67 -2.60 -0.13
CA LYS A 134 8.76 -1.57 -0.65
C LYS A 134 8.62 -0.38 0.31
N GLY A 135 8.38 -0.65 1.60
CA GLY A 135 8.25 0.40 2.61
C GLY A 135 9.56 1.14 2.85
N ALA A 136 10.69 0.43 2.80
CA ALA A 136 12.02 1.04 2.89
C ALA A 136 12.30 1.99 1.72
N MET A 137 11.96 1.60 0.49
CA MET A 137 12.08 2.45 -0.69
C MET A 137 11.22 3.73 -0.59
N ALA A 138 9.97 3.60 -0.12
CA ALA A 138 9.07 4.75 0.08
C ALA A 138 9.61 5.72 1.16
N MET A 139 10.16 5.18 2.25
CA MET A 139 10.77 5.97 3.31
C MET A 139 12.06 6.66 2.84
N ALA A 140 12.92 5.96 2.08
CA ALA A 140 14.14 6.51 1.51
C ALA A 140 13.86 7.73 0.61
N GLU A 141 12.87 7.63 -0.28
CA GLU A 141 12.48 8.77 -1.13
C GLU A 141 11.99 9.96 -0.32
N THR A 142 11.25 9.70 0.77
CA THR A 142 10.78 10.73 1.69
C THR A 142 11.95 11.42 2.42
N LEU A 143 12.93 10.65 2.88
CA LEU A 143 14.09 11.16 3.63
C LEU A 143 14.89 12.20 2.85
N LYS A 144 14.95 12.12 1.51
CA LYS A 144 15.60 13.13 0.65
C LYS A 144 15.06 14.55 0.83
N ALA A 145 13.79 14.68 1.26
CA ALA A 145 13.15 15.95 1.54
C ALA A 145 13.35 16.46 2.99
N LEU A 146 13.75 15.59 3.93
CA LEU A 146 13.75 15.88 5.36
C LEU A 146 15.13 16.32 5.88
N ARG A 147 15.48 17.58 5.63
CA ARG A 147 16.81 18.14 5.91
C ARG A 147 17.13 18.38 7.39
N GLN A 148 16.18 18.15 8.30
CA GLN A 148 16.34 18.37 9.74
C GLN A 148 16.47 17.08 10.55
N ILE A 149 16.50 15.91 9.89
CA ILE A 149 16.57 14.62 10.58
C ILE A 149 17.86 14.49 11.40
N GLU A 150 17.66 14.17 12.67
CA GLU A 150 18.68 13.90 13.68
C GLU A 150 18.68 12.42 14.07
N VAL A 151 17.53 11.75 14.09
CA VAL A 151 17.41 10.35 14.50
C VAL A 151 16.53 9.56 13.53
N ILE A 152 17.08 8.48 12.99
CA ILE A 152 16.37 7.46 12.24
C ILE A 152 16.49 6.16 13.00
N ASN A 153 15.35 5.59 13.42
CA ASN A 153 15.32 4.27 14.01
C ASN A 153 14.32 3.37 13.29
N PHE A 154 14.87 2.50 12.44
CA PHE A 154 14.19 1.46 11.69
C PHE A 154 14.80 0.08 12.02
N GLY A 155 15.29 -0.11 13.25
CA GLY A 155 15.73 -1.44 13.66
C GLY A 155 14.55 -2.41 13.70
N ASP A 156 14.79 -3.70 13.48
CA ASP A 156 13.76 -4.74 13.47
C ASP A 156 12.62 -4.40 12.49
N CYS A 157 13.00 -3.93 11.29
CA CYS A 157 12.02 -3.47 10.30
C CYS A 157 12.02 -4.23 8.98
N LEU A 158 12.82 -5.30 8.82
CA LEU A 158 12.97 -6.01 7.55
C LEU A 158 13.27 -5.04 6.38
N VAL A 159 14.20 -4.10 6.62
CA VAL A 159 14.61 -3.10 5.62
C VAL A 159 15.28 -3.77 4.41
N ARG A 160 16.00 -4.88 4.65
CA ARG A 160 16.76 -5.66 3.68
C ARG A 160 17.81 -4.84 2.92
N SER A 161 18.63 -5.54 2.14
CA SER A 161 19.80 -4.94 1.47
C SER A 161 19.45 -3.79 0.51
N LYS A 162 18.44 -3.96 -0.34
CA LYS A 162 18.04 -2.90 -1.30
C LYS A 162 17.45 -1.67 -0.60
N GLY A 163 16.64 -1.88 0.43
CA GLY A 163 16.10 -0.79 1.26
C GLY A 163 17.20 -0.03 2.00
N ALA A 164 18.18 -0.75 2.55
CA ALA A 164 19.33 -0.16 3.23
C ALA A 164 20.18 0.71 2.29
N VAL A 165 20.44 0.25 1.07
CA VAL A 165 21.14 1.02 0.03
C VAL A 165 20.35 2.28 -0.35
N ALA A 166 19.02 2.19 -0.50
CA ALA A 166 18.20 3.37 -0.80
C ALA A 166 18.22 4.40 0.33
N ILE A 167 18.18 3.95 1.59
CA ILE A 167 18.33 4.82 2.76
C ILE A 167 19.73 5.46 2.77
N ALA A 168 20.78 4.70 2.44
CA ALA A 168 22.14 5.21 2.32
C ALA A 168 22.25 6.33 1.27
N ASP A 169 21.61 6.16 0.11
CA ASP A 169 21.54 7.20 -0.93
C ASP A 169 20.85 8.47 -0.41
N ALA A 170 19.73 8.33 0.31
CA ALA A 170 19.04 9.47 0.90
C ALA A 170 19.91 10.21 1.96
N ILE A 171 20.67 9.47 2.77
CA ILE A 171 21.62 10.02 3.74
C ILE A 171 22.72 10.82 3.03
N LYS A 172 23.29 10.25 1.97
CA LYS A 172 24.33 10.87 1.14
C LYS A 172 23.88 12.19 0.51
N GLU A 173 22.62 12.31 0.13
CA GLU A 173 22.06 13.51 -0.49
C GLU A 173 21.92 14.73 0.44
N GLY A 174 21.96 14.55 1.76
CA GLY A 174 22.20 15.69 2.67
C GLY A 174 21.49 15.66 4.02
N LEU A 175 21.43 14.50 4.69
CA LEU A 175 21.04 14.38 6.10
C LEU A 175 22.21 14.76 7.04
N HIS A 176 22.75 15.96 6.89
CA HIS A 176 23.98 16.39 7.61
C HIS A 176 23.81 16.54 9.13
N LYS A 177 22.58 16.57 9.63
CA LYS A 177 22.26 16.67 11.07
C LYS A 177 22.05 15.31 11.74
N LEU A 178 22.24 14.22 11.01
CA LEU A 178 22.02 12.87 11.51
C LEU A 178 22.98 12.57 12.67
N LYS A 179 22.40 12.21 13.81
CA LYS A 179 23.08 11.83 15.06
C LYS A 179 22.97 10.35 15.35
N GLU A 180 21.84 9.73 15.01
CA GLU A 180 21.63 8.30 15.18
C GLU A 180 20.98 7.68 13.93
N LEU A 181 21.62 6.63 13.42
CA LEU A 181 21.05 5.72 12.44
C LEU A 181 20.99 4.32 13.05
N ASN A 182 19.78 3.77 13.19
CA ASN A 182 19.59 2.39 13.60
C ASN A 182 18.89 1.61 12.49
N LEU A 183 19.60 0.62 11.95
CA LEU A 183 19.17 -0.39 10.98
C LEU A 183 19.53 -1.80 11.48
N SER A 184 19.55 -2.02 12.80
CA SER A 184 19.83 -3.33 13.40
C SER A 184 18.69 -4.32 13.11
N PHE A 185 18.96 -5.63 13.03
CA PHE A 185 17.93 -6.66 12.85
C PHE A 185 17.08 -6.42 11.61
N CYS A 186 17.70 -6.25 10.45
CA CYS A 186 17.02 -5.84 9.22
C CYS A 186 17.33 -6.72 8.01
N GLU A 187 17.96 -7.89 8.20
CA GLU A 187 18.37 -8.80 7.12
C GLU A 187 19.25 -8.10 6.07
N ILE A 188 20.12 -7.19 6.53
CA ILE A 188 21.04 -6.45 5.67
C ILE A 188 22.27 -7.31 5.43
N LYS A 189 22.57 -7.60 4.17
CA LYS A 189 23.76 -8.35 3.78
C LYS A 189 24.99 -7.44 3.78
N ARG A 190 26.17 -8.06 3.89
CA ARG A 190 27.49 -7.41 3.93
C ARG A 190 27.62 -6.18 3.01
N ASP A 191 27.46 -6.34 1.70
CA ASP A 191 27.74 -5.26 0.74
C ASP A 191 26.84 -4.02 0.94
N ALA A 192 25.59 -4.23 1.36
CA ALA A 192 24.69 -3.14 1.69
C ALA A 192 25.07 -2.46 3.01
N ALA A 193 25.48 -3.22 4.03
CA ALA A 193 25.97 -2.66 5.29
C ALA A 193 27.23 -1.80 5.09
N LEU A 194 28.17 -2.24 4.24
CA LEU A 194 29.35 -1.46 3.87
C LEU A 194 28.96 -0.17 3.13
N THR A 195 27.98 -0.23 2.22
CA THR A 195 27.43 0.97 1.55
C THR A 195 26.86 1.97 2.56
N VAL A 196 26.12 1.51 3.56
CA VAL A 196 25.62 2.37 4.66
C VAL A 196 26.79 3.02 5.42
N ALA A 197 27.85 2.27 5.69
CA ALA A 197 29.02 2.77 6.41
C ALA A 197 29.80 3.84 5.62
N GLU A 198 29.89 3.70 4.29
CA GLU A 198 30.59 4.67 3.45
C GLU A 198 29.89 6.05 3.42
N VAL A 199 28.56 6.09 3.45
CA VAL A 199 27.80 7.36 3.31
C VAL A 199 27.73 8.20 4.58
N ILE A 200 28.25 7.67 5.71
CA ILE A 200 28.29 8.40 6.97
C ILE A 200 29.56 9.23 7.18
N GLU A 201 30.57 9.10 6.30
CA GLU A 201 31.87 9.80 6.42
C GLU A 201 31.70 11.33 6.62
N ASP A 202 30.74 11.95 5.92
CA ASP A 202 30.48 13.39 5.99
C ASP A 202 29.44 13.79 7.06
N LYS A 203 29.03 12.86 7.93
CA LYS A 203 28.05 13.09 9.00
C LYS A 203 28.74 13.41 10.32
N ALA A 204 29.26 14.64 10.40
CA ALA A 204 30.05 15.12 11.53
C ALA A 204 29.31 15.15 12.88
N GLU A 205 27.97 15.13 12.88
CA GLU A 205 27.15 15.07 14.09
C GLU A 205 26.76 13.62 14.48
N LEU A 206 27.20 12.61 13.72
CA LEU A 206 26.83 11.21 13.99
C LEU A 206 27.46 10.72 15.28
N GLU A 207 26.61 10.27 16.20
CA GLU A 207 26.96 9.74 17.51
C GLU A 207 26.77 8.22 17.56
N LYS A 208 25.87 7.67 16.72
CA LYS A 208 25.54 6.24 16.73
C LYS A 208 25.15 5.71 15.34
N LEU A 209 25.79 4.62 14.94
CA LEU A 209 25.44 3.75 13.82
C LEU A 209 25.20 2.33 14.34
N ASP A 210 23.96 1.85 14.27
CA ASP A 210 23.57 0.52 14.74
C ASP A 210 23.24 -0.39 13.55
N LEU A 211 24.06 -1.43 13.37
CA LEU A 211 23.92 -2.45 12.31
C LEU A 211 23.94 -3.87 12.90
N ASN A 212 23.76 -4.02 14.22
CA ASN A 212 23.73 -5.33 14.89
C ASN A 212 22.65 -6.25 14.33
N GLY A 213 22.80 -7.57 14.44
CA GLY A 213 21.72 -8.50 14.09
C GLY A 213 21.40 -8.57 12.59
N ASN A 214 22.38 -8.28 11.73
CA ASN A 214 22.25 -8.37 10.28
C ASN A 214 23.08 -9.56 9.76
N CYS A 215 23.23 -9.68 8.43
CA CYS A 215 23.90 -10.82 7.79
C CYS A 215 25.24 -10.38 7.16
N LEU A 216 26.15 -9.84 7.98
CA LEU A 216 27.43 -9.29 7.48
C LEU A 216 28.52 -10.37 7.39
N GLY A 217 28.48 -11.36 8.28
CA GLY A 217 29.58 -12.29 8.48
C GLY A 217 30.76 -11.66 9.23
N GLU A 218 31.68 -12.53 9.69
CA GLU A 218 32.90 -12.10 10.42
C GLU A 218 33.73 -11.13 9.56
N GLU A 219 33.93 -11.45 8.28
CA GLU A 219 34.66 -10.59 7.35
C GLU A 219 33.97 -9.24 7.13
N GLY A 220 32.63 -9.22 7.00
CA GLY A 220 31.87 -7.99 6.87
C GLY A 220 31.94 -7.10 8.11
N CYS A 221 31.92 -7.70 9.30
CA CYS A 221 32.08 -7.01 10.57
C CYS A 221 33.47 -6.39 10.72
N GLU A 222 34.52 -7.09 10.30
CA GLU A 222 35.90 -6.57 10.28
C GLU A 222 36.03 -5.40 9.29
N GLN A 223 35.53 -5.55 8.05
CA GLN A 223 35.57 -4.49 7.04
C GLN A 223 34.80 -3.24 7.49
N LEU A 224 33.63 -3.42 8.13
CA LEU A 224 32.84 -2.31 8.68
C LEU A 224 33.63 -1.53 9.74
N GLN A 225 34.34 -2.23 10.63
CA GLN A 225 35.21 -1.60 11.62
C GLN A 225 36.37 -0.85 10.95
N GLU A 226 37.04 -1.46 9.97
CA GLU A 226 38.15 -0.84 9.23
C GLU A 226 37.72 0.46 8.51
N ILE A 227 36.55 0.48 7.87
CA ILE A 227 35.99 1.68 7.23
C ILE A 227 35.83 2.81 8.25
N LEU A 228 35.19 2.53 9.38
CA LEU A 228 34.90 3.54 10.40
C LEU A 228 36.17 3.98 11.15
N GLU A 229 37.14 3.08 11.35
CA GLU A 229 38.47 3.44 11.83
C GLU A 229 39.19 4.38 10.85
N GLY A 230 39.09 4.12 9.55
CA GLY A 230 39.60 4.98 8.48
C GLY A 230 39.04 6.40 8.52
N PHE A 231 37.77 6.54 8.93
CA PHE A 231 37.10 7.84 9.13
C PHE A 231 37.32 8.45 10.53
N ASN A 232 38.03 7.75 11.43
CA ASN A 232 38.16 8.11 12.85
C ASN A 232 36.79 8.20 13.56
N MET A 233 35.85 7.33 13.17
CA MET A 233 34.48 7.22 13.66
C MET A 233 34.21 5.89 14.36
N ALA A 234 35.22 5.07 14.68
CA ALA A 234 35.02 3.76 15.32
C ALA A 234 34.14 3.78 16.58
N ALA A 235 34.11 4.90 17.32
CA ALA A 235 33.28 5.05 18.53
C ALA A 235 31.77 5.20 18.25
N VAL A 236 31.37 5.49 17.01
CA VAL A 236 29.94 5.61 16.64
C VAL A 236 29.29 4.25 16.39
N LEU A 237 30.09 3.22 16.08
CA LEU A 237 29.58 1.90 15.75
C LEU A 237 29.00 1.21 16.99
N GLY A 238 27.77 0.71 16.86
CA GLY A 238 27.11 -0.14 17.85
C GLY A 238 27.76 -1.52 17.98
N SER A 239 27.19 -2.37 18.84
CA SER A 239 27.62 -3.77 18.91
C SER A 239 27.33 -4.48 17.58
N LEU A 240 28.16 -5.45 17.21
CA LEU A 240 27.90 -6.41 16.12
C LEU A 240 27.85 -7.85 16.64
N SER A 241 27.64 -8.03 17.94
CA SER A 241 27.72 -9.33 18.62
C SER A 241 26.66 -10.33 18.19
N ASP A 242 25.54 -9.84 17.65
CA ASP A 242 24.40 -10.65 17.27
C ASP A 242 24.30 -10.82 15.74
N ASP A 243 25.37 -10.53 14.98
CA ASP A 243 25.43 -10.81 13.54
C ASP A 243 25.07 -12.27 13.24
N GLU A 244 24.20 -12.48 12.27
CA GLU A 244 23.62 -13.78 11.93
C GLU A 244 24.51 -14.57 10.94
N GLY A 245 25.60 -13.97 10.45
CA GLY A 245 26.54 -14.60 9.53
C GLY A 245 26.23 -14.33 8.05
N GLU A 246 27.00 -14.94 7.15
CA GLU A 246 26.70 -14.92 5.72
C GLU A 246 25.61 -15.95 5.43
N GLU A 247 24.41 -15.50 5.06
CA GLU A 247 23.37 -16.37 4.52
C GLU A 247 23.78 -16.87 3.13
N GLU A 248 23.62 -18.18 2.87
CA GLU A 248 23.76 -18.73 1.51
C GLU A 248 22.76 -18.04 0.58
N GLU A 249 23.10 -17.84 -0.71
CA GLU A 249 22.18 -17.29 -1.72
C GLU A 249 21.00 -18.27 -1.94
N GLU A 250 20.06 -18.35 -0.99
CA GLU A 250 18.73 -18.85 -1.26
C GLU A 250 18.01 -17.77 -2.08
N ASP A 251 17.57 -18.19 -3.26
CA ASP A 251 17.01 -17.34 -4.31
C ASP A 251 15.99 -16.33 -3.72
N GLU A 252 16.22 -15.02 -3.91
CA GLU A 252 15.31 -13.92 -3.54
C GLU A 252 13.92 -14.01 -4.25
N GLU A 253 13.59 -15.13 -4.90
CA GLU A 253 12.32 -15.37 -5.58
C GLU A 253 11.21 -15.91 -4.66
N GLU A 254 11.48 -16.28 -3.40
CA GLU A 254 10.43 -16.80 -2.48
C GLU A 254 9.63 -15.70 -1.76
N ASP A 255 10.14 -14.47 -1.64
CA ASP A 255 9.49 -13.39 -0.86
C ASP A 255 8.55 -12.48 -1.66
N ASP A 256 8.71 -12.38 -2.98
CA ASP A 256 7.75 -11.67 -3.84
C ASP A 256 6.36 -12.34 -3.83
N GLU A 257 6.30 -13.66 -3.56
CA GLU A 257 5.05 -14.41 -3.49
C GLU A 257 4.27 -14.17 -2.18
N GLU A 258 4.95 -14.03 -1.02
CA GLU A 258 4.28 -13.72 0.26
C GLU A 258 3.87 -12.23 0.34
N GLU A 259 4.66 -11.32 -0.24
CA GLU A 259 4.34 -9.89 -0.29
C GLU A 259 3.18 -9.53 -1.24
N GLU A 260 3.01 -10.25 -2.37
CA GLU A 260 1.83 -10.08 -3.24
C GLU A 260 0.55 -10.62 -2.55
N GLU A 261 0.63 -11.68 -1.72
CA GLU A 261 -0.53 -12.22 -0.98
C GLU A 261 -1.05 -11.27 0.13
N GLU A 262 -0.18 -10.51 0.80
CA GLU A 262 -0.59 -9.49 1.79
C GLU A 262 -1.23 -8.26 1.13
N GLU A 263 -0.69 -7.77 0.00
CA GLU A 263 -1.27 -6.67 -0.77
C GLU A 263 -2.68 -7.01 -1.29
N GLU A 264 -2.92 -8.26 -1.71
CA GLU A 264 -4.25 -8.71 -2.13
C GLU A 264 -5.26 -8.75 -0.98
N GLN A 265 -4.83 -9.19 0.21
CA GLN A 265 -5.70 -9.21 1.39
C GLN A 265 -6.03 -7.80 1.90
N GLU A 266 -5.16 -6.83 1.70
CA GLU A 266 -5.41 -5.43 2.05
C GLU A 266 -6.27 -4.70 1.02
N GLN A 267 -6.07 -4.93 -0.27
CA GLN A 267 -6.97 -4.42 -1.31
C GLN A 267 -8.41 -4.95 -1.11
N LEU A 268 -8.57 -6.20 -0.65
CA LEU A 268 -9.87 -6.78 -0.28
C LEU A 268 -10.48 -6.13 0.98
N LYS A 269 -9.67 -5.60 1.90
CA LYS A 269 -10.13 -4.87 3.11
C LYS A 269 -10.48 -3.40 2.82
N GLU A 270 -9.74 -2.72 1.95
CA GLU A 270 -10.03 -1.35 1.51
C GLU A 270 -11.34 -1.24 0.70
N ILE A 271 -11.73 -2.31 -0.01
CA ILE A 271 -13.05 -2.39 -0.67
C ILE A 271 -14.22 -2.30 0.34
N GLY A 272 -13.97 -2.49 1.64
CA GLY A 272 -14.96 -2.40 2.71
C GLY A 272 -15.15 -1.03 3.39
N GLN A 273 -14.30 -0.02 3.14
CA GLN A 273 -14.41 1.28 3.83
C GLN A 273 -14.05 2.48 2.93
N GLY A 274 -15.07 3.11 2.34
CA GLY A 274 -15.16 4.58 2.33
C GLY A 274 -15.16 5.29 0.97
N GLU A 275 -16.35 5.71 0.54
CA GLU A 275 -16.52 7.06 -0.03
C GLU A 275 -16.00 8.09 1.00
N GLN A 276 -15.04 8.96 0.63
CA GLN A 276 -15.03 10.40 0.93
C GLN A 276 -13.80 11.11 0.34
N GLU A 277 -14.07 12.04 -0.57
CA GLU A 277 -13.12 12.91 -1.27
C GLU A 277 -12.45 13.95 -0.37
N SER A 278 -11.16 14.19 -0.60
CA SER A 278 -10.34 15.26 0.00
C SER A 278 -9.99 16.33 -1.05
N LEU A 279 -10.28 17.59 -0.73
CA LEU A 279 -10.01 18.79 -1.53
C LEU A 279 -8.77 19.54 -0.98
N THR A 280 -7.94 20.09 -1.88
CA THR A 280 -6.94 21.12 -1.55
C THR A 280 -6.96 22.30 -2.56
N PRO A 281 -6.44 23.51 -2.20
CA PRO A 281 -7.10 24.78 -2.50
C PRO A 281 -6.32 25.77 -3.40
N LYS A 282 -7.00 26.78 -3.96
CA LYS A 282 -6.41 28.11 -4.27
C LYS A 282 -7.46 29.25 -4.40
N LYS A 283 -7.22 30.27 -3.55
CA LYS A 283 -7.51 31.73 -3.61
C LYS A 283 -8.88 32.29 -4.03
N ILE A 284 -9.39 33.09 -3.08
CA ILE A 284 -10.54 34.00 -3.02
C ILE A 284 -10.57 35.03 -4.17
N ILE A 285 -11.71 35.12 -4.88
CA ILE A 285 -12.39 36.37 -5.29
C ILE A 285 -13.91 36.13 -5.20
N ASP A 286 -14.61 37.14 -4.66
CA ASP A 286 -16.05 37.24 -4.41
C ASP A 286 -17.00 36.95 -5.59
N SER A 287 -18.26 36.72 -5.18
CA SER A 287 -19.55 37.02 -5.86
C SER A 287 -20.35 35.92 -6.57
N GLN A 288 -21.50 35.63 -5.94
CA GLN A 288 -22.86 35.35 -6.47
C GLN A 288 -23.11 34.25 -7.52
N ASP A 289 -24.02 33.34 -7.10
CA ASP A 289 -25.04 32.63 -7.88
C ASP A 289 -24.59 31.95 -9.19
N SER A 290 -24.38 30.63 -9.16
CA SER A 290 -24.27 29.79 -10.36
C SER A 290 -24.50 28.30 -10.05
N THR A 291 -25.33 27.70 -10.89
CA THR A 291 -25.70 26.28 -11.08
C THR A 291 -24.54 25.27 -10.97
N PRO A 292 -24.83 23.97 -10.69
CA PRO A 292 -23.80 22.95 -10.59
C PRO A 292 -23.03 22.79 -11.91
N VAL A 293 -21.71 22.98 -11.86
CA VAL A 293 -20.81 22.70 -12.98
C VAL A 293 -20.65 21.17 -13.09
N PRO A 294 -20.74 20.56 -14.29
CA PRO A 294 -20.55 19.12 -14.44
C PRO A 294 -19.07 18.75 -14.25
N SER A 295 -18.80 17.68 -13.50
CA SER A 295 -17.51 16.99 -13.50
C SER A 295 -17.11 16.61 -14.94
N PRO A 296 -15.81 16.61 -15.32
CA PRO A 296 -15.38 16.27 -16.67
C PRO A 296 -15.90 14.88 -17.07
N PRO A 297 -16.32 14.68 -18.34
CA PRO A 297 -16.81 13.40 -18.81
C PRO A 297 -15.68 12.37 -18.73
N VAL A 298 -15.92 11.26 -18.03
CA VAL A 298 -15.04 10.09 -18.07
C VAL A 298 -15.18 9.51 -19.48
N ASP A 299 -14.09 9.44 -20.24
CA ASP A 299 -14.09 8.72 -21.52
C ASP A 299 -13.68 7.25 -21.31
N ILE A 300 -14.02 6.40 -22.28
CA ILE A 300 -13.78 4.95 -22.21
C ILE A 300 -12.29 4.62 -22.18
N ALA A 301 -11.47 5.44 -22.85
CA ALA A 301 -10.02 5.29 -22.83
C ALA A 301 -9.47 5.43 -21.41
N THR A 302 -9.98 6.39 -20.65
CA THR A 302 -9.61 6.63 -19.24
C THR A 302 -10.04 5.48 -18.33
N PHE A 303 -11.22 4.90 -18.55
CA PHE A 303 -11.65 3.71 -17.82
C PHE A 303 -10.78 2.50 -18.16
N LEU A 304 -10.54 2.23 -19.44
CA LEU A 304 -9.74 1.08 -19.85
C LEU A 304 -8.27 1.21 -19.39
N ALA A 305 -7.70 2.41 -19.36
CA ALA A 305 -6.34 2.62 -18.85
C ALA A 305 -6.24 2.46 -17.33
N PHE A 306 -7.26 2.88 -16.59
CA PHE A 306 -7.26 2.91 -15.12
C PHE A 306 -8.65 2.51 -14.59
N PRO A 307 -9.01 1.22 -14.63
CA PRO A 307 -10.37 0.77 -14.33
C PRO A 307 -10.69 0.97 -12.84
N SER A 308 -11.89 1.50 -12.56
CA SER A 308 -12.44 1.62 -11.20
C SER A 308 -13.97 1.54 -11.24
N PRO A 309 -14.63 1.07 -10.18
CA PRO A 309 -16.09 0.99 -10.10
C PRO A 309 -16.76 2.34 -10.36
N GLU A 310 -16.21 3.42 -9.81
CA GLU A 310 -16.75 4.77 -9.91
C GLU A 310 -16.68 5.28 -11.35
N LYS A 311 -15.58 4.98 -12.06
CA LYS A 311 -15.45 5.31 -13.49
C LYS A 311 -16.44 4.52 -14.33
N LEU A 312 -16.64 3.22 -14.05
CA LEU A 312 -17.61 2.41 -14.78
C LEU A 312 -19.04 2.95 -14.62
N LEU A 313 -19.43 3.31 -13.39
CA LEU A 313 -20.75 3.89 -13.11
C LEU A 313 -20.93 5.27 -13.76
N ARG A 314 -19.88 6.11 -13.76
CA ARG A 314 -19.92 7.46 -14.36
C ARG A 314 -19.99 7.48 -15.88
N LEU A 315 -19.66 6.38 -16.56
CA LEU A 315 -19.89 6.22 -18.01
C LEU A 315 -21.39 6.14 -18.37
N GLY A 316 -22.27 5.92 -17.38
CA GLY A 316 -23.72 5.96 -17.54
C GLY A 316 -24.30 4.74 -18.27
N PRO A 317 -25.63 4.73 -18.53
CA PRO A 317 -26.37 3.55 -18.99
C PRO A 317 -26.04 3.08 -20.42
N LYS A 318 -25.17 3.81 -21.16
CA LYS A 318 -24.68 3.41 -22.49
C LYS A 318 -23.26 2.85 -22.47
N CYS A 319 -22.63 2.75 -21.29
CA CYS A 319 -21.25 2.31 -21.12
C CYS A 319 -21.00 0.92 -21.73
N SER A 320 -21.90 -0.03 -21.46
CA SER A 320 -21.85 -1.41 -21.96
C SER A 320 -21.78 -1.46 -23.48
N VAL A 321 -22.65 -0.71 -24.16
CA VAL A 321 -22.71 -0.63 -25.62
C VAL A 321 -21.47 0.08 -26.20
N MET A 322 -21.01 1.16 -25.56
CA MET A 322 -19.90 1.95 -26.08
C MET A 322 -18.54 1.23 -25.90
N ILE A 323 -18.32 0.54 -24.78
CA ILE A 323 -17.13 -0.30 -24.57
C ILE A 323 -17.12 -1.43 -25.61
N ALA A 324 -18.24 -2.14 -25.76
CA ALA A 324 -18.36 -3.19 -26.78
C ALA A 324 -18.15 -2.66 -28.21
N GLN A 325 -18.54 -1.40 -28.51
CA GLN A 325 -18.32 -0.77 -29.81
C GLN A 325 -16.85 -0.38 -30.05
N GLN A 326 -16.15 0.10 -29.03
CA GLN A 326 -14.76 0.54 -29.13
C GLN A 326 -13.76 -0.62 -29.08
N THR A 327 -14.13 -1.74 -28.45
CA THR A 327 -13.32 -2.96 -28.50
C THR A 327 -13.44 -3.60 -29.88
N ASP A 328 -12.27 -3.83 -30.49
CA ASP A 328 -12.12 -4.62 -31.70
C ASP A 328 -12.35 -6.10 -31.37
N THR A 329 -13.59 -6.55 -31.54
CA THR A 329 -14.01 -7.92 -31.22
C THR A 329 -13.55 -8.97 -32.23
N ALA A 330 -12.76 -8.59 -33.25
CA ALA A 330 -12.08 -9.55 -34.11
C ALA A 330 -10.75 -10.02 -33.51
N ASP A 331 -10.19 -9.23 -32.59
CA ASP A 331 -8.92 -9.49 -31.91
C ASP A 331 -9.17 -10.12 -30.53
N VAL A 332 -8.74 -11.37 -30.37
CA VAL A 332 -8.96 -12.15 -29.16
C VAL A 332 -8.26 -11.51 -27.95
N GLU A 333 -7.02 -11.05 -28.09
CA GLU A 333 -6.27 -10.46 -26.97
C GLU A 333 -6.90 -9.15 -26.49
N LYS A 334 -7.43 -8.34 -27.41
CA LYS A 334 -8.17 -7.13 -27.02
C LYS A 334 -9.47 -7.47 -26.30
N VAL A 335 -10.18 -8.52 -26.72
CA VAL A 335 -11.39 -8.97 -26.01
C VAL A 335 -11.06 -9.48 -24.62
N VAL A 336 -10.02 -10.30 -24.47
CA VAL A 336 -9.55 -10.80 -23.17
C VAL A 336 -9.09 -9.64 -22.29
N SER A 337 -8.22 -8.76 -22.77
CA SER A 337 -7.75 -7.58 -22.02
C SER A 337 -8.90 -6.66 -21.57
N THR A 338 -9.90 -6.45 -22.43
CA THR A 338 -11.09 -5.66 -22.07
C THR A 338 -11.93 -6.39 -21.01
N LEU A 339 -12.16 -7.69 -21.17
CA LEU A 339 -12.90 -8.51 -20.20
C LEU A 339 -12.21 -8.50 -18.83
N LEU A 340 -10.89 -8.61 -18.77
CA LEU A 340 -10.12 -8.55 -17.54
C LEU A 340 -10.27 -7.19 -16.84
N ARG A 341 -10.23 -6.07 -17.60
CA ARG A 341 -10.43 -4.71 -17.07
C ARG A 341 -11.87 -4.46 -16.57
N ILE A 342 -12.87 -5.09 -17.20
CA ILE A 342 -14.25 -5.05 -16.73
C ILE A 342 -14.40 -5.90 -15.46
N SER A 343 -13.79 -7.07 -15.44
CA SER A 343 -13.86 -8.01 -14.31
C SER A 343 -13.10 -7.49 -13.08
N SER A 344 -12.02 -6.71 -13.28
CA SER A 344 -11.19 -6.17 -12.19
C SER A 344 -11.92 -5.14 -11.33
N VAL A 345 -13.03 -4.57 -11.79
CA VAL A 345 -13.85 -3.62 -11.03
C VAL A 345 -15.08 -4.26 -10.41
N PHE A 346 -15.20 -5.59 -10.48
CA PHE A 346 -16.32 -6.31 -9.88
C PHE A 346 -16.35 -6.10 -8.37
N LYS A 347 -17.52 -5.66 -7.87
CA LYS A 347 -17.88 -5.61 -6.46
C LYS A 347 -19.27 -6.20 -6.30
N ASP A 348 -19.58 -6.82 -5.16
CA ASP A 348 -20.91 -7.39 -4.91
C ASP A 348 -22.02 -6.35 -4.72
N GLU A 349 -21.68 -5.07 -4.67
CA GLU A 349 -22.61 -3.96 -4.66
C GLU A 349 -23.49 -3.94 -5.92
N ALA A 350 -24.81 -3.89 -5.74
CA ALA A 350 -25.79 -3.96 -6.82
C ALA A 350 -25.50 -3.05 -8.04
N PRO A 351 -25.20 -1.74 -7.89
CA PRO A 351 -24.97 -0.89 -9.06
C PRO A 351 -23.72 -1.30 -9.86
N VAL A 352 -22.63 -1.63 -9.17
CA VAL A 352 -21.36 -2.02 -9.81
C VAL A 352 -21.49 -3.40 -10.44
N LYS A 353 -22.05 -4.36 -9.71
CA LYS A 353 -22.33 -5.72 -10.19
C LYS A 353 -23.17 -5.72 -11.45
N THR A 354 -24.27 -4.95 -11.46
CA THR A 354 -25.12 -4.80 -12.64
C THR A 354 -24.36 -4.18 -13.80
N ALA A 355 -23.57 -3.12 -13.57
CA ALA A 355 -22.79 -2.48 -14.64
C ALA A 355 -21.72 -3.41 -15.24
N VAL A 356 -21.03 -4.19 -14.40
CA VAL A 356 -20.04 -5.19 -14.84
C VAL A 356 -20.71 -6.30 -15.64
N HIS A 357 -21.84 -6.83 -15.17
CA HIS A 357 -22.60 -7.85 -15.89
C HIS A 357 -23.12 -7.33 -17.23
N GLU A 358 -23.74 -6.14 -17.27
CA GLU A 358 -24.26 -5.56 -18.51
C GLU A 358 -23.15 -5.29 -19.54
N THR A 359 -21.98 -4.84 -19.07
CA THR A 359 -20.84 -4.55 -19.95
C THR A 359 -20.17 -5.83 -20.43
N THR A 360 -20.08 -6.84 -19.57
CA THR A 360 -19.64 -8.20 -19.94
C THR A 360 -20.58 -8.77 -20.99
N ASP A 361 -21.90 -8.70 -20.77
CA ASP A 361 -22.89 -9.22 -21.70
C ASP A 361 -22.79 -8.50 -23.05
N ALA A 362 -22.63 -7.18 -23.07
CA ALA A 362 -22.48 -6.43 -24.32
C ALA A 362 -21.22 -6.81 -25.10
N LEU A 363 -20.07 -6.91 -24.42
CA LEU A 363 -18.79 -7.27 -25.03
C LEU A 363 -18.82 -8.71 -25.54
N MET A 364 -19.18 -9.66 -24.68
CA MET A 364 -19.06 -11.08 -24.95
C MET A 364 -20.15 -11.58 -25.88
N ARG A 365 -21.37 -11.03 -25.82
CA ARG A 365 -22.40 -11.28 -26.83
C ARG A 365 -21.92 -10.83 -28.20
N LYS A 366 -21.32 -9.65 -28.32
CA LYS A 366 -20.78 -9.17 -29.61
C LYS A 366 -19.64 -10.05 -30.11
N ALA A 367 -18.73 -10.48 -29.24
CA ALA A 367 -17.62 -11.36 -29.60
C ALA A 367 -18.11 -12.75 -30.03
N PHE A 368 -18.86 -13.46 -29.18
CA PHE A 368 -19.26 -14.86 -29.44
C PHE A 368 -20.34 -15.02 -30.51
N THR A 369 -21.12 -13.99 -30.82
CA THR A 369 -22.06 -14.03 -31.96
C THR A 369 -21.39 -13.74 -33.30
N SER A 370 -20.12 -13.30 -33.30
CA SER A 370 -19.35 -13.09 -34.51
C SER A 370 -18.86 -14.42 -35.08
N ALA A 371 -19.16 -14.68 -36.35
CA ALA A 371 -18.74 -15.91 -37.05
C ALA A 371 -17.21 -16.06 -37.20
N THR A 372 -16.46 -14.96 -37.04
CA THR A 372 -15.00 -14.95 -37.18
C THR A 372 -14.26 -14.96 -35.84
N PHE A 373 -14.96 -14.90 -34.71
CA PHE A 373 -14.32 -14.87 -33.40
C PHE A 373 -13.89 -16.28 -32.97
N ASN A 374 -12.61 -16.44 -32.66
CA ASN A 374 -12.06 -17.73 -32.26
C ASN A 374 -12.29 -17.98 -30.76
N SER A 375 -13.33 -18.75 -30.46
CA SER A 375 -13.74 -19.08 -29.08
C SER A 375 -12.71 -19.93 -28.34
N ASP A 376 -11.97 -20.79 -29.04
CA ASP A 376 -10.93 -21.65 -28.46
C ASP A 376 -9.65 -20.86 -28.14
N ALA A 377 -9.28 -19.91 -29.01
CA ALA A 377 -8.19 -18.97 -28.74
C ALA A 377 -8.54 -18.05 -27.56
N PHE A 378 -9.80 -17.60 -27.46
CA PHE A 378 -10.28 -16.82 -26.33
C PHE A 378 -10.11 -17.55 -25.00
N ILE A 379 -10.59 -18.81 -24.89
CA ILE A 379 -10.47 -19.53 -23.62
C ILE A 379 -9.00 -19.82 -23.28
N THR A 380 -8.17 -20.11 -24.29
CA THR A 380 -6.74 -20.36 -24.10
C THR A 380 -6.03 -19.11 -23.57
N SER A 381 -6.24 -17.96 -24.22
CA SER A 381 -5.69 -16.67 -23.79
C SER A 381 -6.18 -16.29 -22.39
N LEU A 382 -7.47 -16.43 -22.11
CA LEU A 382 -8.03 -16.16 -20.80
C LEU A 382 -7.37 -17.03 -19.72
N LEU A 383 -7.20 -18.33 -19.97
CA LEU A 383 -6.54 -19.24 -19.03
C LEU A 383 -5.06 -18.89 -18.81
N ILE A 384 -4.37 -18.36 -19.81
CA ILE A 384 -3.00 -17.84 -19.67
C ILE A 384 -2.98 -16.63 -18.75
N HIS A 385 -3.83 -15.63 -19.02
CA HIS A 385 -3.94 -14.43 -18.17
C HIS A 385 -4.42 -14.76 -16.76
N MET A 386 -5.19 -15.83 -16.55
CA MET A 386 -5.57 -16.33 -15.23
C MET A 386 -4.47 -17.15 -14.54
N GLY A 387 -3.30 -17.36 -15.16
CA GLY A 387 -2.22 -18.19 -14.60
C GLY A 387 -2.52 -19.70 -14.56
N LEU A 388 -3.57 -20.15 -15.27
CA LEU A 388 -4.00 -21.55 -15.30
C LEU A 388 -3.39 -22.35 -16.46
N LEU A 389 -2.81 -21.65 -17.44
CA LEU A 389 -2.15 -22.24 -18.60
C LEU A 389 -0.82 -21.50 -18.86
N LYS A 390 0.26 -22.25 -19.09
CA LYS A 390 1.58 -21.67 -19.39
C LYS A 390 1.62 -21.16 -20.84
N SER A 391 2.26 -20.00 -21.04
CA SER A 391 2.57 -19.43 -22.36
C SER A 391 4.08 -19.49 -22.63
N GLU A 392 4.47 -19.50 -23.90
CA GLU A 392 5.87 -19.31 -24.32
C GLU A 392 6.32 -17.85 -24.16
N GLU A 393 5.35 -16.92 -24.15
CA GLU A 393 5.57 -15.52 -23.84
C GLU A 393 5.43 -15.28 -22.34
N LYS A 394 6.31 -14.45 -21.75
CA LYS A 394 6.26 -14.07 -20.33
C LYS A 394 5.07 -13.13 -20.06
N ILE A 395 3.85 -13.67 -20.08
CA ILE A 395 2.61 -12.94 -19.77
C ILE A 395 2.43 -12.97 -18.25
N LYS A 396 2.41 -11.79 -17.61
CA LYS A 396 2.10 -11.66 -16.18
C LYS A 396 0.63 -12.03 -15.96
N ALA A 397 0.38 -12.98 -15.06
CA ALA A 397 -0.98 -13.36 -14.69
C ALA A 397 -1.67 -12.20 -13.97
N VAL A 398 -3.00 -12.15 -14.06
CA VAL A 398 -3.81 -11.24 -13.28
C VAL A 398 -3.71 -11.62 -11.79
N PRO A 399 -3.55 -10.64 -10.89
CA PRO A 399 -3.33 -10.91 -9.47
C PRO A 399 -4.56 -11.61 -8.87
N SER A 400 -5.71 -10.94 -8.86
CA SER A 400 -6.93 -11.50 -8.27
C SER A 400 -7.85 -12.17 -9.30
N LEU A 401 -8.19 -13.44 -9.06
CA LEU A 401 -9.16 -14.18 -9.88
C LEU A 401 -10.62 -13.93 -9.46
N TYR A 402 -10.89 -13.29 -8.33
CA TYR A 402 -12.25 -13.20 -7.77
C TYR A 402 -13.25 -12.57 -8.75
N GLY A 403 -12.96 -11.35 -9.23
CA GLY A 403 -13.84 -10.64 -10.16
C GLY A 403 -14.00 -11.37 -11.49
N ILE A 404 -12.95 -12.05 -11.95
CA ILE A 404 -12.96 -12.84 -13.20
C ILE A 404 -13.83 -14.08 -13.01
N LEU A 405 -13.68 -14.82 -11.91
CA LEU A 405 -14.49 -16.00 -11.60
C LEU A 405 -15.97 -15.65 -11.43
N MET A 406 -16.29 -14.52 -10.79
CA MET A 406 -17.66 -14.05 -10.66
C MET A 406 -18.27 -13.61 -11.99
N THR A 407 -17.48 -12.91 -12.82
CA THR A 407 -17.89 -12.51 -14.16
C THR A 407 -18.06 -13.72 -15.08
N LEU A 408 -17.16 -14.70 -14.99
CA LEU A 408 -17.27 -16.00 -15.67
C LEU A 408 -18.52 -16.74 -15.22
N ASN A 409 -18.79 -16.80 -13.92
CA ASN A 409 -19.98 -17.45 -13.38
C ASN A 409 -21.28 -16.84 -13.92
N HIS A 410 -21.35 -15.51 -14.08
CA HIS A 410 -22.46 -14.84 -14.77
C HIS A 410 -22.49 -15.18 -16.27
N MET A 411 -21.34 -15.06 -16.94
CA MET A 411 -21.21 -15.23 -18.39
C MET A 411 -21.60 -16.63 -18.87
N VAL A 412 -21.19 -17.69 -18.15
CA VAL A 412 -21.47 -19.08 -18.56
C VAL A 412 -22.96 -19.43 -18.49
N GLN A 413 -23.75 -18.67 -17.74
CA GLN A 413 -25.21 -18.81 -17.66
C GLN A 413 -25.94 -18.13 -18.82
N GLN A 414 -25.25 -17.30 -19.61
CA GLN A 414 -25.85 -16.54 -20.70
C GLN A 414 -25.99 -17.37 -21.97
N ASP A 415 -27.00 -17.02 -22.76
CA ASP A 415 -27.35 -17.68 -24.03
C ASP A 415 -26.26 -17.57 -25.11
N TYR A 416 -25.42 -16.54 -25.02
CA TYR A 416 -24.33 -16.30 -25.97
C TYR A 416 -23.07 -17.12 -25.67
N PHE A 417 -22.92 -17.71 -24.49
CA PHE A 417 -21.69 -18.41 -24.10
C PHE A 417 -21.61 -19.78 -24.81
N PRO A 418 -20.51 -20.09 -25.53
CA PRO A 418 -20.37 -21.38 -26.19
C PRO A 418 -20.20 -22.51 -25.18
N LYS A 419 -21.22 -23.36 -25.02
CA LYS A 419 -21.21 -24.49 -24.07
C LYS A 419 -20.07 -25.49 -24.30
N SER A 420 -19.50 -25.54 -25.50
CA SER A 420 -18.32 -26.35 -25.82
C SER A 420 -17.07 -25.95 -25.02
N LEU A 421 -17.00 -24.72 -24.50
CA LEU A 421 -15.89 -24.24 -23.67
C LEU A 421 -16.00 -24.66 -22.21
N ALA A 422 -17.20 -25.04 -21.73
CA ALA A 422 -17.44 -25.38 -20.33
C ALA A 422 -16.57 -26.55 -19.82
N PRO A 423 -16.36 -27.65 -20.58
CA PRO A 423 -15.47 -28.72 -20.17
C PRO A 423 -14.01 -28.28 -20.03
N VAL A 424 -13.54 -27.39 -20.93
CA VAL A 424 -12.17 -26.84 -20.88
C VAL A 424 -12.02 -25.99 -19.61
N LEU A 425 -12.94 -25.06 -19.38
CA LEU A 425 -12.91 -24.21 -18.19
C LEU A 425 -12.98 -25.05 -16.90
N SER A 426 -13.88 -26.04 -16.84
CA SER A 426 -13.99 -26.96 -15.70
C SER A 426 -12.68 -27.73 -15.44
N ALA A 427 -12.03 -28.23 -16.49
CA ALA A 427 -10.77 -28.97 -16.36
C ALA A 427 -9.63 -28.15 -15.78
N PHE A 428 -9.58 -26.84 -16.05
CA PHE A 428 -8.54 -25.95 -15.51
C PHE A 428 -8.93 -25.38 -14.13
N VAL A 429 -10.19 -25.02 -13.91
CA VAL A 429 -10.67 -24.49 -12.62
C VAL A 429 -10.69 -25.57 -11.52
N THR A 430 -10.71 -26.86 -11.88
CA THR A 430 -10.64 -27.97 -10.91
C THR A 430 -9.20 -28.27 -10.47
N LYS A 431 -8.17 -27.80 -11.18
CA LYS A 431 -6.78 -28.09 -10.81
C LYS A 431 -6.36 -27.36 -9.53
N PRO A 432 -5.45 -27.94 -8.72
CA PRO A 432 -4.80 -27.22 -7.65
C PRO A 432 -4.03 -26.02 -8.22
N ASN A 433 -4.30 -24.82 -7.68
CA ASN A 433 -3.65 -23.58 -8.08
C ASN A 433 -3.91 -22.55 -6.97
N ARG A 434 -2.84 -21.92 -6.46
CA ARG A 434 -2.92 -21.00 -5.31
C ARG A 434 -3.92 -19.86 -5.53
N ALA A 435 -3.95 -19.25 -6.71
CA ALA A 435 -4.89 -18.18 -7.05
C ALA A 435 -6.36 -18.64 -7.14
N LEU A 436 -6.62 -19.91 -7.45
CA LEU A 436 -7.96 -20.50 -7.37
C LEU A 436 -8.36 -20.84 -5.93
N ASP A 437 -7.40 -21.23 -5.10
CA ASP A 437 -7.62 -21.58 -3.69
C ASP A 437 -7.94 -20.33 -2.86
N SER A 438 -7.26 -19.20 -3.12
CA SER A 438 -7.56 -17.89 -2.50
C SER A 438 -8.98 -17.39 -2.83
N CYS A 439 -9.54 -17.80 -3.97
CA CYS A 439 -10.89 -17.46 -4.43
C CYS A 439 -11.89 -18.61 -4.27
N SER A 440 -11.75 -19.44 -3.24
CA SER A 440 -12.52 -20.70 -3.05
C SER A 440 -14.05 -20.56 -3.22
N PHE A 441 -14.66 -19.48 -2.73
CA PHE A 441 -16.10 -19.21 -2.88
C PHE A 441 -16.49 -19.02 -4.36
N ALA A 442 -15.81 -18.10 -5.06
CA ALA A 442 -16.10 -17.81 -6.47
C ALA A 442 -15.80 -19.01 -7.36
N ARG A 443 -14.73 -19.74 -7.05
CA ARG A 443 -14.38 -21.02 -7.70
C ARG A 443 -15.49 -22.04 -7.53
N HIS A 444 -15.99 -22.23 -6.31
CA HIS A 444 -17.07 -23.18 -6.03
C HIS A 444 -18.35 -22.82 -6.79
N MET A 445 -18.74 -21.54 -6.77
CA MET A 445 -19.90 -21.04 -7.52
C MET A 445 -19.77 -21.33 -9.02
N LEU A 446 -18.62 -21.01 -9.62
CA LEU A 446 -18.38 -21.27 -11.03
C LEU A 446 -18.41 -22.78 -11.35
N LEU A 447 -17.75 -23.62 -10.54
CA LEU A 447 -17.77 -25.08 -10.74
C LEU A 447 -19.18 -25.66 -10.62
N GLN A 448 -19.98 -25.20 -9.65
CA GLN A 448 -21.36 -25.61 -9.49
C GLN A 448 -22.19 -25.27 -10.74
N THR A 449 -22.02 -24.06 -11.29
CA THR A 449 -22.68 -23.62 -12.51
C THR A 449 -22.21 -24.41 -13.73
N LEU A 450 -20.91 -24.65 -13.88
CA LEU A 450 -20.35 -25.44 -14.99
C LEU A 450 -20.82 -26.89 -14.98
N HIS A 451 -21.03 -27.49 -13.80
CA HIS A 451 -21.60 -28.84 -13.69
C HIS A 451 -23.09 -28.91 -14.09
N GLN A 452 -23.79 -27.78 -14.16
CA GLN A 452 -25.21 -27.71 -14.54
C GLN A 452 -25.42 -27.43 -16.04
N LEU A 453 -24.36 -27.09 -16.78
CA LEU A 453 -24.38 -26.74 -18.21
C LEU A 453 -24.17 -27.96 -19.11
#